data_AF-A0A931CD57-F1
#
_entry.id   AF-A0A931CD57-F1
#
_cell.length_a   1.000
_cell.length_b   1.000
_cell.length_c   1.000
_cell.angle_alpha   90.00
_cell.angle_beta   90.00
_cell.angle_gamma   90.00
#
_symmetry.space_group_name_H-M   'P 1'
#
loop_
_entity.id
_entity.type
_entity.pdbx_description
1 polymer ?
#
loop_
_entity_poly.entity_id
_entity_poly.type
_entity_poly.pdbx_seq_one_letter_code
_entity_poly.pdbx_strand_id
1 'polypeptide(L)'
;MTKIGHLEDTDIDIAIDEGEAGERRATELATRLRMVAAQDPLLAQDLVEELIVALDRAMNGTIRDHLDGPALGVADRVLRDSDQA
;
A
#
# COMPACT_ATOMS: atom_id res chain seq x y z
N MET A 1 20.28 -39.85 -28.21
CA MET A 1 19.32 -38.75 -28.44
C MET A 1 18.31 -38.70 -27.30
N THR A 2 18.52 -37.84 -26.31
CA THR A 2 17.46 -37.14 -25.57
C THR A 2 18.07 -35.82 -25.09
N LYS A 3 17.61 -34.72 -25.67
CA LYS A 3 18.04 -33.34 -25.38
C LYS A 3 17.36 -32.94 -24.07
N ILE A 4 18.07 -33.01 -22.95
CA ILE A 4 17.68 -32.23 -21.77
C ILE A 4 18.14 -30.81 -22.08
N GLY A 5 17.16 -29.98 -22.44
CA GLY A 5 17.37 -28.57 -22.70
C GLY A 5 18.06 -27.95 -21.50
N HIS A 6 19.24 -27.41 -21.78
CA HIS A 6 19.95 -26.45 -20.95
C HIS A 6 18.93 -25.41 -20.51
N LEU A 7 18.55 -25.44 -19.23
CA LEU A 7 18.02 -24.26 -18.57
C LEU A 7 19.22 -23.32 -18.51
N GLU A 8 19.41 -22.54 -19.58
CA GLU A 8 20.19 -21.32 -19.49
C GLU A 8 19.57 -20.56 -18.34
N ASP A 9 20.33 -20.42 -17.24
CA ASP A 9 20.13 -19.40 -16.23
C ASP A 9 19.82 -18.12 -16.99
N THR A 10 18.54 -17.85 -17.17
CA THR A 10 18.10 -16.51 -17.43
C THR A 10 18.23 -15.89 -16.06
N ASP A 11 19.44 -15.43 -15.76
CA ASP A 11 19.70 -14.37 -14.82
C ASP A 11 18.65 -13.30 -15.16
N ILE A 12 17.55 -13.32 -14.42
CA ILE A 12 16.49 -12.33 -14.52
C ILE A 12 17.08 -11.05 -13.92
N ASP A 13 17.95 -10.39 -14.69
CA ASP A 13 18.37 -9.01 -14.50
C ASP A 13 17.22 -8.09 -14.91
N ILE A 14 16.03 -8.32 -14.34
CA ILE A 14 14.98 -7.31 -14.39
C ILE A 14 15.42 -6.25 -13.39
N ALA A 15 15.95 -5.15 -13.92
CA ALA A 15 16.05 -3.91 -13.18
C ALA A 15 14.64 -3.57 -12.68
N ILE A 16 14.33 -3.96 -11.44
CA ILE A 16 13.05 -3.66 -10.83
C ILE A 16 13.02 -2.15 -10.72
N ASP A 17 12.19 -1.51 -11.54
CA ASP A 17 11.89 -0.10 -11.42
C ASP A 17 11.38 0.13 -9.99
N GLU A 18 11.91 1.14 -9.30
CA GLU A 18 11.48 1.49 -7.93
C GLU A 18 9.97 1.74 -7.89
N GLY A 19 9.38 2.21 -9.00
CA GLY A 19 7.93 2.31 -9.19
C GLY A 19 7.23 0.94 -9.13
N GLU A 20 7.72 -0.06 -9.87
CA GLU A 20 7.17 -1.41 -9.89
C GLU A 20 7.30 -2.10 -8.51
N ALA A 21 8.41 -1.88 -7.81
CA ALA A 21 8.58 -2.35 -6.44
C ALA A 21 7.57 -1.70 -5.48
N GLY A 22 7.30 -0.40 -5.64
CA GLY A 22 6.31 0.34 -4.87
C GLY A 22 4.89 -0.21 -5.08
N GLU A 23 4.49 -0.40 -6.33
CA GLU A 23 3.17 -0.94 -6.68
C GLU A 23 2.96 -2.36 -6.13
N ARG A 24 4.00 -3.21 -6.22
CA ARG A 24 3.97 -4.56 -5.65
C ARG A 24 3.75 -4.53 -4.13
N ARG A 25 4.48 -3.66 -3.42
CA ARG A 25 4.34 -3.49 -1.97
C ARG A 25 2.95 -2.96 -1.59
N ALA A 26 2.43 -1.97 -2.32
CA ALA A 26 1.10 -1.42 -2.08
C ALA A 26 0.01 -2.48 -2.29
N THR A 27 0.12 -3.29 -3.33
CA THR A 27 -0.81 -4.39 -3.62
C THR A 27 -0.78 -5.47 -2.54
N GLU A 28 0.41 -5.84 -2.07
CA GLU A 28 0.57 -6.80 -0.99
C GLU A 28 -0.03 -6.27 0.32
N LEU A 29 0.23 -5.00 0.66
CA LEU A 29 -0.35 -4.34 1.82
C LEU A 29 -1.89 -4.33 1.77
N ALA A 30 -2.46 -3.94 0.62
CA ALA A 30 -3.91 -3.96 0.44
C ALA A 30 -4.51 -5.36 0.61
N THR A 31 -3.79 -6.39 0.15
CA THR A 31 -4.20 -7.79 0.33
C THR A 31 -4.20 -8.19 1.80
N ARG A 32 -3.15 -7.83 2.55
CA ARG A 32 -3.06 -8.10 3.98
C ARG A 32 -4.14 -7.37 4.77
N LEU A 33 -4.43 -6.11 4.45
CA LEU A 33 -5.52 -5.34 5.07
C LEU A 33 -6.89 -6.00 4.85
N ARG A 34 -7.15 -6.54 3.64
CA ARG A 34 -8.39 -7.29 3.38
C ARG A 34 -8.48 -8.57 4.22
N MET A 35 -7.36 -9.27 4.42
CA MET A 35 -7.33 -10.45 5.28
C MET A 35 -7.61 -10.09 6.74
N VAL A 36 -7.04 -8.98 7.24
CA VAL A 36 -7.35 -8.46 8.57
C VAL A 36 -8.82 -8.09 8.66
N ALA A 37 -9.36 -7.35 7.69
CA ALA A 37 -10.76 -6.94 7.68
C ALA A 37 -11.75 -8.12 7.70
N ALA A 38 -11.37 -9.26 7.12
CA ALA A 38 -12.18 -10.48 7.17
C ALA A 38 -12.24 -11.13 8.57
N GLN A 39 -11.24 -10.87 9.42
CA GLN A 39 -11.17 -11.38 10.80
C GLN A 39 -11.60 -10.34 11.83
N ASP A 40 -11.13 -9.11 11.68
CA ASP A 40 -11.40 -7.97 12.53
C ASP A 40 -11.54 -6.69 11.68
N PRO A 41 -12.78 -6.30 11.34
CA PRO A 41 -13.05 -5.10 10.57
C PRO A 41 -12.65 -3.80 11.30
N LEU A 42 -12.67 -3.78 12.63
CA LEU A 42 -12.34 -2.59 13.41
C LEU A 42 -10.82 -2.36 13.41
N LEU A 43 -10.05 -3.43 13.65
CA LEU A 43 -8.60 -3.35 13.55
C LEU A 43 -8.14 -2.94 12.14
N ALA A 44 -8.78 -3.47 11.10
CA ALA A 44 -8.46 -3.07 9.73
C ALA A 44 -8.75 -1.59 9.47
N GLN A 45 -9.81 -1.05 10.05
CA GLN A 45 -10.14 0.36 9.98
C GLN A 45 -9.05 1.19 10.67
N ASP A 46 -8.69 0.87 11.91
CA ASP A 46 -7.65 1.59 12.67
C ASP A 46 -6.31 1.60 11.91
N LEU A 47 -5.90 0.48 11.33
CA LEU A 47 -4.67 0.38 10.53
C LEU A 47 -4.70 1.26 9.27
N VAL A 48 -5.85 1.38 8.61
CA VAL A 48 -6.01 2.27 7.45
C VAL A 48 -5.94 3.74 7.89
N GLU A 49 -6.55 4.08 9.02
CA GLU A 49 -6.52 5.44 9.56
C GLU A 49 -5.08 5.85 9.96
N GLU A 50 -4.36 4.99 10.67
CA GLU A 50 -2.95 5.19 11.01
C GLU A 50 -2.06 5.35 9.76
N LEU A 51 -2.29 4.52 8.74
CA LEU A 51 -1.57 4.62 7.47
C LEU A 51 -1.80 5.97 6.80
N ILE A 52 -3.03 6.47 6.78
CA ILE A 52 -3.35 7.79 6.20
C ILE A 52 -2.59 8.90 6.95
N VAL A 53 -2.54 8.87 8.28
CA VAL A 53 -1.78 9.85 9.08
C VAL A 53 -0.28 9.77 8.77
N ALA A 54 0.27 8.56 8.67
CA ALA A 54 1.68 8.37 8.34
C ALA A 54 2.02 8.89 6.94
N LEU A 55 1.15 8.65 5.96
CA LEU A 55 1.33 9.13 4.60
C LEU A 55 1.19 10.65 4.51
N ASP A 56 0.21 11.25 5.20
CA ASP A 56 0.06 12.71 5.27
C ASP A 56 1.34 13.37 5.78
N ARG A 57 1.92 12.85 6.86
CA ARG A 57 3.19 13.33 7.42
C ARG A 57 4.35 13.16 6.45
N ALA A 58 4.44 12.01 5.77
CA ALA A 58 5.48 11.76 4.77
C ALA A 58 5.34 12.68 3.54
N MET A 59 4.12 13.15 3.26
CA MET A 59 3.78 14.02 2.14
C MET A 59 3.63 15.48 2.54
N ASN A 60 4.13 15.88 3.71
CA ASN A 60 4.05 17.27 4.21
C ASN A 60 2.62 17.85 4.21
N GLY A 61 1.62 17.05 4.54
CA GLY A 61 0.23 17.48 4.68
C GLY A 61 -0.61 17.45 3.39
N THR A 62 -0.08 16.93 2.28
CA THR A 62 -0.73 17.00 0.96
C THR A 62 -1.43 15.72 0.53
N ILE A 63 -1.57 14.69 1.39
CA ILE A 63 -2.16 13.40 0.94
C ILE A 63 -3.58 13.57 0.39
N ARG A 64 -4.34 14.53 0.93
CA ARG A 64 -5.71 14.81 0.50
C ARG A 64 -5.81 15.18 -0.98
N ASP A 65 -4.77 15.80 -1.54
CA ASP A 65 -4.72 16.17 -2.96
C ASP A 65 -4.56 14.95 -3.88
N HIS A 66 -4.26 13.78 -3.30
CA HIS A 66 -4.03 12.51 -4.01
C HIS A 66 -5.11 11.46 -3.72
N LEU A 67 -6.14 11.80 -2.96
CA LEU A 67 -7.23 10.90 -2.59
C LEU A 67 -8.55 11.36 -3.19
N ASP A 68 -9.36 10.40 -3.58
CA ASP A 68 -10.70 10.63 -4.12
C ASP A 68 -11.76 9.80 -3.42
N GLY A 69 -13.01 10.25 -3.52
CA GLY A 69 -14.19 9.50 -3.10
C GLY A 69 -14.16 9.10 -1.61
N PRO A 70 -14.45 7.82 -1.28
CA PRO A 70 -14.48 7.36 0.11
C PRO A 70 -13.16 7.54 0.86
N ALA A 71 -12.01 7.41 0.17
CA ALA A 71 -10.69 7.54 0.79
C ALA A 71 -10.45 8.97 1.25
N LEU A 72 -10.83 9.96 0.43
CA LEU A 72 -10.77 11.38 0.82
C LEU A 72 -11.63 11.67 2.04
N GLY A 73 -12.85 11.12 2.10
CA GLY A 73 -13.74 11.30 3.24
C GLY A 73 -13.18 10.71 4.55
N VAL A 74 -12.51 9.57 4.47
CA VAL A 74 -11.81 8.98 5.64
C VAL A 74 -10.63 9.85 6.05
N ALA A 75 -9.79 10.29 5.11
CA ALA A 75 -8.65 11.14 5.39
C ALA A 75 -9.05 12.48 6.01
N ASP A 76 -10.13 13.10 5.52
CA ASP A 76 -10.67 14.33 6.10
C ASP A 76 -11.07 14.16 7.55
N ARG A 77 -11.75 13.06 7.90
CA ARG A 77 -12.14 12.78 9.29
C ARG A 77 -10.91 12.60 10.17
N VAL A 78 -10.03 11.67 9.81
CA VAL A 78 -8.90 11.23 10.64
C VAL A 78 -7.90 12.37 10.88
N LEU A 79 -7.60 13.15 9.85
CA LEU A 79 -6.61 14.21 9.95
C LEU A 79 -7.15 15.45 10.68
N ARG A 80 -8.48 15.71 10.62
CA ARG A 80 -9.10 16.77 11.45
C ARG A 80 -9.06 16.46 12.94
N ASP A 81 -9.21 15.19 13.30
CA ASP A 81 -9.12 14.75 14.69
C ASP A 81 -7.67 14.78 15.19
N SER A 82 -6.71 14.52 14.29
CA SER A 82 -5.27 14.57 14.57
C SER A 82 -4.74 16.00 14.79
N ASP A 83 -5.28 17.00 14.09
CA ASP A 83 -4.89 18.41 14.25
C ASP A 83 -5.35 19.03 15.59
N GLN A 84 -6.26 18.35 16.31
CA GLN A 84 -6.82 18.80 17.58
C GLN A 84 -6.17 18.13 18.82
N ALA A 85 -5.25 17.19 18.61
CA ALA A 85 -4.56 16.43 19.66
C ALA A 85 -3.15 16.98 19.93
#